data_AF-A0A6I1JH98-F1
#
_entry.id   AF-A0A6I1JH98-F1
#
_cell.length_a   1.000
_cell.length_b   1.000
_cell.length_c   1.000
_cell.angle_alpha   90.00
_cell.angle_beta   90.00
_cell.angle_gamma   90.00
#
_symmetry.space_group_name_H-M   'P 1'
#
loop_
_entity.id
_entity.type
_entity.pdbx_description
1 polymer ?
#
loop_
_entity_poly.entity_id
_entity_poly.type
_entity_poly.pdbx_seq_one_letter_code
_entity_poly.pdbx_strand_id
1 'polypeptide(L)'
;MARLALPGATAVVVKYTDTAGAEQTLASDAYHLIEDMLGSLVIPAEAATWPALGKVPAPVRVEAQHGFANAAAVPAGIRSGVLQMVADWYENRATVGTGGASRTPLEASADRNLSRHRRLRFL
;
A
#
# COMPACT_ATOMS: atom_id res chain seq x y z
N MET A 1 8.98 -11.33 -12.60
CA MET A 1 8.90 -10.65 -11.29
C MET A 1 8.08 -9.38 -11.47
N ALA A 2 7.19 -9.06 -10.53
CA ALA A 2 6.34 -7.86 -10.60
C ALA A 2 6.27 -7.20 -9.22
N ARG A 3 6.57 -5.90 -9.16
CA ARG A 3 6.55 -5.12 -7.91
C ARG A 3 5.19 -4.47 -7.74
N LEU A 4 4.62 -4.55 -6.54
CA LEU A 4 3.34 -3.95 -6.23
C LEU A 4 3.50 -2.45 -5.97
N ALA A 5 2.43 -1.70 -6.27
CA ALA A 5 2.39 -0.26 -6.05
C ALA A 5 2.45 0.11 -4.55
N LEU A 6 1.85 -0.74 -3.70
CA LEU A 6 1.84 -0.58 -2.26
C LEU A 6 2.66 -1.69 -1.59
N PRO A 7 3.38 -1.39 -0.51
CA PRO A 7 4.08 -2.38 0.28
C PRO A 7 3.20 -2.99 1.38
N GLY A 8 3.69 -4.03 2.05
CA GLY A 8 2.97 -4.68 3.15
C GLY A 8 1.72 -5.40 2.68
N ALA A 9 1.82 -6.08 1.54
CA ALA A 9 0.73 -6.91 1.04
C ALA A 9 0.63 -8.15 1.94
N THR A 10 -0.55 -8.44 2.46
CA THR A 10 -0.80 -9.60 3.33
C THR A 10 -1.34 -10.80 2.56
N ALA A 11 -2.05 -10.54 1.46
CA ALA A 11 -2.54 -11.55 0.54
C ALA A 11 -2.49 -11.01 -0.89
N VAL A 12 -2.21 -11.89 -1.85
CA VAL A 12 -2.17 -11.57 -3.27
C VAL A 12 -2.91 -12.65 -4.05
N VAL A 13 -3.64 -12.23 -5.08
CA VAL A 13 -4.25 -13.09 -6.08
C VAL A 13 -3.81 -12.58 -7.45
N VAL A 14 -3.15 -13.43 -8.22
CA VAL A 14 -2.71 -13.12 -9.58
C VAL A 14 -3.70 -13.75 -10.56
N LYS A 15 -4.31 -12.90 -11.39
CA LYS A 15 -5.16 -13.31 -12.51
C LYS A 15 -4.48 -12.96 -13.82
N TYR A 16 -4.68 -13.81 -14.82
CA TYR A 16 -4.14 -13.57 -16.14
C TYR A 16 -5.14 -14.00 -17.22
N THR A 17 -5.07 -13.36 -18.37
CA THR A 17 -5.80 -13.78 -19.57
C THR A 17 -4.92 -14.76 -20.36
N ASP A 18 -5.41 -15.97 -20.59
CA ASP A 18 -4.71 -17.00 -21.35
C ASP A 18 -4.71 -16.73 -22.87
N THR A 19 -4.03 -17.58 -23.64
CA THR A 19 -3.97 -17.47 -25.10
C THR A 19 -5.31 -17.66 -25.81
N ALA A 20 -6.30 -18.25 -25.14
CA ALA A 20 -7.66 -18.40 -25.65
C ALA A 20 -8.56 -17.18 -25.32
N GLY A 21 -8.04 -16.21 -24.56
CA GLY A 21 -8.77 -15.01 -24.17
C GLY A 21 -9.62 -15.16 -22.91
N ALA A 22 -9.46 -16.25 -22.16
CA ALA A 22 -10.19 -16.48 -20.91
C ALA A 22 -9.37 -16.01 -19.69
N GLU A 23 -10.05 -15.44 -18.69
CA GLU A 23 -9.42 -15.06 -17.41
C GLU A 23 -9.23 -16.31 -16.53
N GLN A 24 -8.00 -16.53 -16.10
CA GLN A 24 -7.58 -17.62 -15.23
C GLN A 24 -6.99 -17.06 -13.94
N THR A 25 -7.16 -17.80 -12.85
CA THR A 25 -6.48 -17.49 -11.58
C THR A 25 -5.24 -18.36 -11.46
N LEU A 26 -4.08 -17.72 -11.27
CA LEU A 26 -2.83 -18.42 -11.03
C LEU A 26 -2.86 -19.04 -9.63
N ALA A 27 -2.49 -20.32 -9.54
CA ALA A 27 -2.41 -21.03 -8.27
C ALA A 27 -1.40 -20.37 -7.32
N SER A 28 -1.71 -20.36 -6.02
CA SER A 28 -0.92 -19.65 -5.01
C SER A 28 0.46 -20.26 -4.75
N ASP A 29 0.69 -21.51 -5.16
CA ASP A 29 1.97 -22.21 -5.11
C ASP A 29 2.88 -21.88 -6.31
N ALA A 30 2.35 -21.30 -7.37
CA ALA A 30 3.11 -20.92 -8.56
C ALA A 30 3.91 -19.62 -8.40
N TYR A 31 3.69 -18.87 -7.31
CA TYR A 31 4.39 -17.62 -7.04
C TYR A 31 4.66 -17.42 -5.54
N HIS A 32 5.68 -16.63 -5.23
CA HIS A 32 5.96 -16.15 -3.89
C HIS A 32 5.70 -14.65 -3.78
N LEU A 33 5.10 -14.27 -2.65
CA LEU A 33 5.05 -12.91 -2.19
C LEU A 33 6.22 -12.67 -1.24
N ILE A 34 7.11 -11.76 -1.62
CA ILE A 34 8.28 -11.38 -0.83
C ILE A 34 8.14 -9.90 -0.47
N GLU A 35 8.50 -9.55 0.76
CA GLU A 35 8.65 -8.16 1.16
C GLU A 35 10.14 -7.83 1.28
N ASP A 36 10.59 -6.88 0.46
CA ASP A 36 11.95 -6.34 0.53
C ASP A 36 11.94 -4.90 1.06
N MET A 37 13.14 -4.29 1.17
CA MET A 37 13.28 -2.93 1.66
C MET A 37 12.52 -1.89 0.80
N LEU A 38 12.27 -2.20 -0.47
CA LEU A 38 11.60 -1.34 -1.45
C LEU A 38 10.09 -1.61 -1.54
N GLY A 39 9.59 -2.72 -1.00
CA GLY A 39 8.18 -3.05 -0.89
C GLY A 39 7.83 -4.50 -1.24
N SER A 40 6.56 -4.72 -1.59
CA SER A 40 6.05 -6.06 -1.93
C SER A 40 6.40 -6.44 -3.37
N LEU A 41 6.92 -7.65 -3.54
CA LEU A 41 7.35 -8.20 -4.82
C LEU A 41 6.73 -9.59 -5.02
N VAL A 42 6.17 -9.81 -6.21
CA VAL A 42 5.68 -11.12 -6.65
C VAL A 42 6.71 -11.74 -7.61
N ILE A 43 7.22 -12.91 -7.24
CA ILE A 43 8.18 -13.68 -8.05
C ILE A 43 7.59 -15.07 -8.36
N PRO A 44 7.96 -15.70 -9.48
CA PRO A 44 7.56 -17.09 -9.70
C PRO A 44 8.25 -18.00 -8.67
N ALA A 45 7.60 -19.11 -8.32
CA ALA A 45 8.21 -20.14 -7.47
C ALA A 45 9.41 -20.82 -8.19
N GLU A 46 10.34 -21.42 -7.44
CA GLU A 46 11.61 -21.96 -7.99
C GLU A 46 11.43 -22.94 -9.16
N ALA A 47 10.31 -23.66 -9.21
CA ALA A 47 10.00 -24.61 -10.29
C ALA A 47 8.91 -24.12 -11.27
N ALA A 48 8.36 -22.92 -11.06
CA ALA A 48 7.24 -22.40 -11.85
C ALA A 48 7.72 -21.38 -12.89
N THR A 49 7.17 -21.46 -14.11
CA THR A 49 7.30 -20.42 -15.12
C THR A 49 6.00 -19.65 -15.26
N TRP A 50 6.07 -18.37 -15.63
CA TRP A 50 4.87 -17.59 -15.93
C TRP A 50 4.09 -18.24 -17.09
N PRO A 51 2.76 -18.33 -16.99
CA PRO A 51 1.94 -18.91 -18.04
C PRO A 51 1.97 -18.07 -19.32
N ALA A 52 1.66 -18.70 -20.45
CA ALA A 52 1.51 -17.99 -21.71
C ALA A 52 0.30 -17.04 -21.65
N LEU A 53 0.51 -15.79 -22.05
CA LEU A 53 -0.47 -14.72 -21.97
C LEU A 53 -1.16 -14.51 -23.33
N GLY A 54 -2.44 -14.16 -23.29
CA GLY A 54 -3.19 -13.71 -24.45
C GLY A 54 -2.69 -12.36 -24.98
N LYS A 55 -2.98 -12.08 -26.25
CA LYS A 55 -2.64 -10.81 -26.92
C LYS A 55 -3.67 -9.72 -26.62
N VAL A 56 -3.89 -9.44 -25.34
CA VAL A 56 -4.79 -8.37 -24.88
C VAL A 56 -4.00 -7.27 -24.17
N PRO A 57 -4.48 -6.00 -24.18
CA PRO A 57 -3.89 -4.95 -23.36
C PRO A 57 -3.99 -5.31 -21.88
N ALA A 58 -2.87 -5.23 -21.15
CA ALA A 58 -2.78 -5.57 -19.73
C ALA A 58 -3.34 -6.97 -19.37
N PRO A 59 -2.73 -8.06 -19.88
CA PRO A 59 -3.23 -9.43 -19.71
C PRO A 59 -3.06 -9.98 -18.28
N VAL A 60 -2.53 -9.20 -17.34
CA VAL A 60 -2.24 -9.62 -15.97
C VAL A 60 -2.85 -8.59 -15.01
N ARG A 61 -3.60 -9.10 -14.03
CA ARG A 61 -4.17 -8.32 -12.93
C ARG A 61 -3.71 -8.93 -11.62
N VAL A 62 -3.24 -8.06 -10.72
CA VAL A 62 -2.83 -8.47 -9.38
C VAL A 62 -3.73 -7.78 -8.37
N GLU A 63 -4.52 -8.58 -7.66
CA GLU A 63 -5.34 -8.13 -6.53
C GLU A 63 -4.53 -8.38 -5.26
N ALA A 64 -4.38 -7.37 -4.42
CA ALA A 64 -3.55 -7.45 -3.23
C ALA A 64 -4.21 -6.75 -2.05
N GLN A 65 -4.25 -7.44 -0.91
CA GLN A 65 -4.75 -6.90 0.35
C GLN A 65 -3.61 -6.20 1.09
N HIS A 66 -3.87 -4.96 1.51
CA HIS A 66 -2.91 -4.13 2.23
C HIS A 66 -3.58 -3.54 3.48
N GLY A 67 -2.77 -3.28 4.50
CA GLY A 67 -3.21 -2.61 5.72
C GLY A 67 -3.05 -3.48 6.96
N PHE A 68 -3.39 -2.89 8.10
CA PHE A 68 -3.35 -3.58 9.38
C PHE A 68 -4.55 -4.51 9.53
N ALA A 69 -4.35 -5.67 10.15
CA ALA A 69 -5.39 -6.70 10.27
C ALA A 69 -6.67 -6.23 10.98
N ASN A 70 -6.54 -5.28 11.92
CA ASN A 70 -7.65 -4.68 12.65
C ASN A 70 -7.22 -3.35 13.30
N ALA A 71 -8.17 -2.64 13.92
CA ALA A 71 -7.91 -1.35 14.58
C ALA A 71 -6.88 -1.44 15.72
N ALA A 72 -6.81 -2.55 16.44
CA ALA A 72 -5.85 -2.75 17.53
C ALA A 72 -4.41 -2.93 17.00
N ALA A 73 -4.26 -3.52 15.81
CA ALA A 73 -2.98 -3.73 15.14
C ALA A 73 -2.35 -2.45 14.56
N VAL A 74 -3.12 -1.36 14.43
CA VAL A 74 -2.59 -0.07 13.98
C VAL A 74 -1.64 0.51 15.05
N PRO A 75 -0.39 0.88 14.73
CA PRO A 75 0.52 1.50 15.70
C PRO A 75 -0.10 2.70 16.41
N ALA A 76 0.15 2.81 17.73
CA ALA A 76 -0.40 3.88 18.55
C ALA A 76 -0.05 5.29 18.01
N GLY A 77 1.15 5.46 17.45
CA GLY A 77 1.57 6.70 16.79
C GLY A 77 0.63 7.11 15.66
N ILE A 78 0.30 6.20 14.75
CA ILE A 78 -0.64 6.47 13.65
C ILE A 78 -2.01 6.86 14.19
N ARG A 79 -2.55 6.10 15.16
CA ARG A 79 -3.87 6.41 15.76
C ARG A 79 -3.88 7.81 16.38
N SER A 80 -2.86 8.13 17.17
CA SER A 80 -2.76 9.44 17.81
C SER A 80 -2.59 10.57 16.79
N GLY A 81 -1.78 10.39 15.75
CA GLY A 81 -1.58 11.40 14.70
C GLY A 81 -2.87 11.70 13.93
N VAL A 82 -3.65 10.66 13.59
CA VAL A 82 -4.96 10.84 12.94
C VAL A 82 -5.93 11.61 13.84
N LEU A 83 -6.03 11.25 15.13
CA LEU A 83 -6.90 11.95 16.07
C LEU A 83 -6.50 13.42 16.26
N GLN A 84 -5.20 13.71 16.30
CA GLN A 84 -4.68 15.07 16.39
C GLN A 84 -5.05 15.91 15.15
N MET A 85 -4.94 15.35 13.94
CA MET A 85 -5.38 16.03 12.72
C MET A 85 -6.88 16.29 12.71
N VAL A 86 -7.69 15.28 13.08
CA VAL A 86 -9.15 15.40 13.11
C VAL A 86 -9.60 16.45 14.13
N ALA A 87 -8.97 16.49 15.31
CA ALA A 87 -9.26 17.50 16.32
C ALA A 87 -8.91 18.91 15.83
N ASP A 88 -7.76 19.08 15.15
CA ASP A 88 -7.37 20.37 14.59
C ASP A 88 -8.37 20.87 13.55
N TRP A 89 -8.78 20.01 12.61
CA TRP A 89 -9.79 20.37 11.60
C TRP A 89 -11.19 20.63 12.18
N TYR A 90 -11.53 19.97 13.29
CA TYR A 90 -12.81 20.17 13.96
C TYR A 90 -12.90 21.56 14.62
N GLU A 91 -11.84 21.98 15.31
CA GLU A 91 -11.73 23.26 15.99
C GLU A 91 -11.50 24.42 14.99
N ASN A 92 -10.64 24.20 13.99
CA ASN A 92 -10.25 25.20 13.00
C ASN A 92 -11.04 25.05 11.68
N ARG A 93 -12.32 25.42 11.69
CA ARG A 93 -13.22 25.26 10.53
C ARG A 93 -13.08 26.29 9.42
N ALA A 94 -12.24 27.31 9.61
CA ALA A 94 -11.94 28.30 8.59
C ALA A 94 -10.62 27.95 7.90
N THR A 95 -10.52 28.14 6.57
CA THR A 95 -9.23 28.14 5.87
C THR A 95 -8.35 29.17 6.56
N VAL A 96 -7.22 28.74 7.13
CA VAL A 96 -6.29 29.60 7.88
C VAL A 96 -6.05 30.90 7.11
N GLY A 97 -6.54 32.00 7.69
CA GLY A 97 -6.49 33.33 7.08
C GLY A 97 -5.04 33.78 6.87
N THR A 98 -4.84 34.56 5.81
CA THR A 98 -3.58 35.10 5.27
C THR A 98 -2.81 35.97 6.29
N GLY A 99 -2.28 35.37 7.34
CA GLY A 99 -1.61 36.05 8.45
C GLY A 99 -0.70 35.11 9.22
N GLY A 100 0.33 34.58 8.55
CA GLY A 100 1.35 33.71 9.13
C GLY A 100 0.89 32.27 9.28
N ALA A 101 1.21 31.43 8.28
CA ALA A 101 0.97 29.99 8.34
C ALA A 101 1.97 29.30 9.29
N SER A 102 1.86 29.59 10.59
CA SER A 102 2.52 28.76 11.62
C SER A 102 1.68 27.51 11.81
N ARG A 103 2.29 26.33 11.63
CA ARG A 103 1.66 25.06 12.02
C ARG A 103 1.19 25.15 13.45
N THR A 104 0.00 24.62 13.74
CA THR A 104 -0.43 24.50 15.13
C THR A 104 0.49 23.49 15.85
N PRO A 105 0.72 23.63 17.18
CA PRO A 105 1.48 22.63 17.93
C PRO A 105 0.91 21.21 17.81
N LEU A 106 -0.40 21.11 17.55
CA LEU A 106 -1.10 19.84 17.35
C LEU A 106 -0.75 19.22 15.99
N GLU A 107 -0.75 20.02 14.91
CA GLU A 107 -0.30 19.59 13.58
C GLU A 107 1.17 19.15 13.58
N ALA A 108 2.04 19.87 14.30
CA ALA A 108 3.46 19.50 14.41
C ALA A 108 3.65 18.17 15.14
N SER A 109 2.83 17.90 16.16
CA SER A 109 2.83 16.62 16.88
C SER A 109 2.29 15.49 16.02
N ALA A 110 1.24 15.74 15.23
CA ALA A 110 0.69 14.77 14.29
C ALA A 110 1.71 14.39 13.21
N ASP A 111 2.40 15.38 12.62
CA ASP A 111 3.46 15.15 11.64
C ASP A 111 4.60 14.32 12.25
N ARG A 112 5.01 14.58 13.49
CA ARG A 112 6.04 13.78 14.18
C ARG A 112 5.59 12.33 14.41
N ASN A 113 4.32 12.10 14.69
CA ASN A 113 3.76 10.77 14.89
C ASN A 113 3.67 9.99 13.57
N LEU A 114 3.22 10.63 12.49
CA LEU A 114 3.04 10.00 11.19
C LEU A 114 4.36 9.84 10.41
N SER A 115 5.28 10.81 10.52
CA SER A 115 6.57 10.79 9.81
C SER A 115 7.44 9.59 10.17
N ARG A 116 7.31 9.02 11.38
CA ARG A 116 7.98 7.78 11.79
C ARG A 116 7.55 6.56 10.97
N HIS A 117 6.35 6.58 10.42
CA HIS A 117 5.79 5.51 9.62
C HIS A 117 5.92 5.78 8.11
N ARG A 118 6.52 6.90 7.72
CA ARG A 118 6.82 7.23 6.33
C ARG A 118 8.00 6.39 5.85
N ARG A 119 7.82 5.61 4.79
CA ARG A 119 8.93 4.93 4.11
C ARG A 119 9.73 5.95 3.31
N LEU A 120 11.04 5.99 3.53
CA LEU A 120 11.96 6.80 2.75
C LEU A 120 12.47 5.95 1.59
N ARG A 121 12.17 6.36 0.37
CA ARG A 121 12.75 5.76 -0.83
C ARG A 121 13.89 6.65 -1.28
N PHE A 122 15.11 6.17 -1.11
CA PHE A 122 16.29 6.78 -1.70
C PHE A 122 16.36 6.25 -3.14
N LEU A 123 16.23 7.17 -4.11
CA LEU A 123 16.42 6.88 -5.53
C LEU A 123 17.90 6.98 -5.88
#